data_AF-A0A8H4QHP9-F1
#
_entry.id   AF-A0A8H4QHP9-F1
#
_cell.length_a   1.000
_cell.length_b   1.000
_cell.length_c   1.000
_cell.angle_alpha   90.00
_cell.angle_beta   90.00
_cell.angle_gamma   90.00
#
_symmetry.space_group_name_H-M   'P 1'
#
loop_
_entity.id
_entity.type
_entity.pdbx_description
1 polymer ?
#
loop_
_entity_poly.entity_id
_entity_poly.type
_entity_poly.pdbx_seq_one_letter_code
_entity_poly.pdbx_strand_id
1 'polypeptide(L)'
;MHRTPWTKQNSSLPSDRIKPVVKAPTGGGSKGKGKGTQTPPEPPKSRAVRKLEKLLSEIKSASGAESDPQGGCFCLARRHDLSPYIPMCQSCGFILCDVNHPRYSCPSCQTNLLASSRVKQTIMSQIESELGATLAMELEEKEKALEEAQKAAGAFPQLLASSSSSMAQPTPAPPAQPQTHKVLSLQSTGKKSRRVIVSSYTTTPPPQSRPDSRNSNDLADEPVDRVPHPPLEPIHSPNPPKSQSRPWENLIHGAVSYKPQPRLDDDTSKGPSTPRRRRKAKGKENESAS
;
A
#
# COMPACT_ATOMS: atom_id res chain seq x y z
N MET A 1 70.26 -5.62 46.07
CA MET A 1 69.93 -5.67 44.62
C MET A 1 68.75 -6.61 44.43
N HIS A 2 67.55 -6.05 44.25
CA HIS A 2 66.29 -6.79 44.28
C HIS A 2 65.99 -7.41 42.90
N ARG A 3 65.80 -8.72 42.86
CA ARG A 3 65.35 -9.45 41.66
C ARG A 3 63.83 -9.35 41.55
N THR A 4 63.34 -8.66 40.53
CA THR A 4 61.91 -8.61 40.20
C THR A 4 61.53 -9.81 39.32
N PRO A 5 60.26 -10.25 39.36
CA PRO A 5 59.79 -11.50 38.72
C PRO A 5 59.84 -11.55 37.18
N TRP A 6 60.46 -10.56 36.53
CA TRP A 6 60.46 -10.36 35.08
C TRP A 6 61.85 -10.64 34.47
N THR A 7 62.89 -10.80 35.30
CA THR A 7 64.29 -10.96 34.83
C THR A 7 64.75 -12.42 34.76
N LYS A 8 63.84 -13.40 34.73
CA LYS A 8 64.21 -14.82 34.55
C LYS A 8 64.22 -15.16 33.06
N GLN A 9 65.42 -15.35 32.51
CA GLN A 9 65.69 -15.63 31.09
C GLN A 9 65.16 -16.95 30.52
N ASN A 10 64.30 -17.71 31.22
CA ASN A 10 63.82 -19.02 30.75
C ASN A 10 62.28 -19.15 30.76
N SER A 11 61.53 -18.11 30.40
CA SER A 11 60.10 -18.25 30.11
C SER A 11 59.84 -18.14 28.62
N SER A 12 59.65 -19.28 27.96
CA SER A 12 59.01 -19.33 26.65
C SER A 12 57.62 -18.69 26.77
N LEU A 13 57.47 -17.47 26.27
CA LEU A 13 56.16 -16.87 26.08
C LEU A 13 55.40 -17.76 25.08
N PRO A 14 54.29 -18.41 25.47
CA PRO A 14 53.40 -18.96 24.47
C PRO A 14 52.77 -17.76 23.77
N SER A 15 53.26 -17.44 22.58
CA SER A 15 52.60 -16.47 21.71
C SER A 15 51.11 -16.78 21.69
N ASP A 16 50.36 -15.75 22.07
CA ASP A 16 48.91 -15.66 22.14
C ASP A 16 48.34 -15.78 20.71
N ARG A 17 48.46 -16.99 20.15
CA ARG A 17 47.83 -17.42 18.90
C ARG A 17 46.38 -17.70 19.24
N ILE A 18 45.60 -16.64 19.39
CA ILE A 18 44.14 -16.71 19.35
C ILE A 18 43.78 -17.24 17.97
N LYS A 19 43.51 -18.55 17.88
CA LYS A 19 42.96 -19.15 16.66
C LYS A 19 41.56 -18.54 16.48
N PRO A 20 41.22 -17.96 15.32
CA PRO A 20 39.86 -17.54 15.05
C PRO A 20 38.96 -18.77 15.10
N VAL A 21 38.14 -18.84 16.15
CA VAL A 21 37.07 -19.84 16.26
C VAL A 21 35.99 -19.41 15.28
N VAL A 22 36.07 -19.92 14.05
CA VAL A 22 34.95 -19.89 13.11
C VAL A 22 33.89 -20.82 13.70
N LYS A 23 32.90 -20.23 14.39
CA LYS A 23 31.70 -20.95 14.82
C LYS A 23 30.91 -21.32 13.57
N ALA A 24 31.10 -22.53 13.07
CA ALA A 24 30.13 -23.15 12.18
C ALA A 24 28.83 -23.38 12.96
N PRO A 25 27.65 -23.04 12.42
CA PRO A 25 26.39 -23.35 13.06
C PRO A 25 26.17 -24.87 13.01
N THR A 26 26.15 -25.51 14.18
CA THR A 26 25.64 -26.87 14.36
C THR A 26 24.15 -26.87 14.11
N GLY A 27 23.77 -27.07 12.85
CA GLY A 27 22.44 -27.52 12.44
C GLY A 27 22.29 -29.00 12.77
N GLY A 28 21.21 -29.32 13.49
CA GLY A 28 20.80 -30.69 13.78
C GLY A 28 20.63 -31.51 12.51
N GLY A 29 20.98 -32.80 12.62
CA GLY A 29 21.01 -33.72 11.50
C GLY A 29 19.66 -33.92 10.84
N SER A 30 19.65 -33.77 9.52
CA SER A 30 18.76 -34.50 8.63
C SER A 30 19.59 -34.99 7.45
N LYS A 31 19.75 -36.30 7.40
CA LYS A 31 20.47 -37.06 6.37
C LYS A 31 19.62 -37.01 5.09
N GLY A 32 20.00 -36.17 4.13
CA GLY A 32 19.33 -36.03 2.84
C GLY A 32 20.34 -35.77 1.72
N LYS A 33 20.53 -36.79 0.89
CA LYS A 33 21.45 -36.86 -0.25
C LYS A 33 20.89 -36.03 -1.41
N GLY A 34 21.59 -34.98 -1.84
CA GLY A 34 21.14 -34.18 -2.99
C GLY A 34 22.10 -33.04 -3.34
N LYS A 35 22.82 -33.23 -4.45
CA LYS A 35 23.77 -32.32 -5.08
C LYS A 35 23.03 -31.08 -5.60
N GLY A 36 23.45 -29.89 -5.20
CA GLY A 36 22.93 -28.64 -5.74
C GLY A 36 23.68 -27.46 -5.17
N THR A 37 24.58 -26.89 -5.98
CA THR A 37 25.25 -25.61 -5.74
C THR A 37 24.17 -24.55 -5.54
N GLN A 38 23.81 -24.25 -4.28
CA GLN A 38 22.95 -23.13 -3.98
C GLN A 38 23.81 -21.86 -4.12
N THR A 39 23.67 -21.21 -5.26
CA THR A 39 23.87 -19.77 -5.36
C THR A 39 23.14 -19.11 -4.18
N PRO A 40 23.73 -18.09 -3.53
CA PRO A 40 23.06 -17.37 -2.47
C PRO A 40 21.68 -16.92 -2.96
N PRO A 41 20.62 -17.07 -2.16
CA PRO A 41 19.26 -16.78 -2.59
C PRO A 41 19.20 -15.33 -3.03
N GLU A 42 19.07 -15.14 -4.34
CA GLU A 42 18.85 -13.82 -4.92
C GLU A 42 17.63 -13.22 -4.22
N PRO A 43 17.70 -11.94 -3.77
CA PRO A 43 16.60 -11.33 -3.05
C PRO A 43 15.33 -11.48 -3.89
N PRO A 44 14.22 -11.93 -3.29
CA PRO A 44 13.00 -12.19 -4.02
C PRO A 44 12.59 -10.95 -4.82
N LYS A 45 12.34 -11.11 -6.13
CA LYS A 45 11.82 -10.04 -7.00
C LYS A 45 10.71 -9.27 -6.31
N SER A 46 10.66 -7.95 -6.51
CA SER A 46 9.63 -7.13 -5.89
C SER A 46 8.22 -7.60 -6.27
N ARG A 47 7.26 -7.22 -5.44
CA ARG A 47 5.84 -7.49 -5.71
C ARG A 47 5.39 -6.85 -7.03
N ALA A 48 5.93 -5.69 -7.39
CA ALA A 48 5.57 -4.99 -8.63
C ALA A 48 5.98 -5.79 -9.87
N VAL A 49 7.23 -6.28 -9.91
CA VAL A 49 7.74 -7.11 -11.00
C VAL A 49 6.93 -8.39 -11.13
N ARG A 50 6.63 -9.06 -10.00
CA ARG A 50 5.79 -10.28 -10.01
C ARG A 50 4.39 -10.02 -10.57
N LYS A 51 3.78 -8.88 -10.23
CA LYS A 51 2.47 -8.48 -10.76
C LYS A 51 2.53 -8.27 -12.27
N LEU A 52 3.52 -7.53 -12.78
CA LEU A 52 3.70 -7.29 -14.22
C LEU A 52 4.02 -8.59 -14.98
N GLU A 53 4.88 -9.45 -14.45
CA GLU A 53 5.19 -10.77 -15.04
C GLU A 53 3.94 -11.66 -15.11
N LYS A 54 3.15 -11.69 -14.03
CA LYS A 54 1.87 -12.42 -14.00
C LYS A 54 0.92 -11.87 -15.06
N LEU A 55 0.70 -10.56 -15.09
CA LEU A 55 -0.17 -9.88 -16.05
C LEU A 55 0.26 -10.19 -17.49
N LEU A 56 1.56 -10.09 -17.78
CA LEU A 56 2.13 -10.40 -19.08
C LEU A 56 1.91 -11.86 -19.47
N SER A 57 2.13 -12.80 -18.55
CA SER A 57 1.89 -14.23 -18.78
C SER A 57 0.41 -14.52 -19.08
N GLU A 58 -0.49 -13.83 -18.39
CA GLU A 58 -1.93 -13.95 -18.56
C GLU A 58 -2.39 -13.36 -19.89
N ILE A 59 -1.86 -12.21 -20.33
CA ILE A 59 -2.20 -11.66 -21.65
C ILE A 59 -1.64 -12.56 -22.77
N LYS A 60 -0.46 -13.15 -22.57
CA LYS A 60 0.12 -14.08 -23.55
C LYS A 60 -0.79 -15.31 -23.72
N SER A 61 -1.23 -15.92 -22.62
CA SER A 61 -2.07 -17.12 -22.65
C SER A 61 -3.55 -16.85 -22.94
N ALA A 62 -4.05 -15.65 -22.62
CA ALA A 62 -5.46 -15.32 -22.77
C ALA A 62 -5.85 -15.17 -24.25
N SER A 63 -6.99 -15.80 -24.56
CA SER A 63 -7.75 -15.56 -25.78
C SER A 63 -8.47 -14.21 -25.72
N GLY A 64 -8.87 -13.75 -24.53
CA GLY A 64 -9.62 -12.50 -24.31
C GLY A 64 -11.15 -12.65 -24.49
N ALA A 65 -11.62 -13.86 -24.77
CA ALA A 65 -13.05 -14.18 -24.90
C ALA A 65 -13.72 -14.61 -23.58
N GLU A 66 -12.93 -14.87 -22.54
CA GLU A 66 -13.44 -15.34 -21.26
C GLU A 66 -14.04 -14.18 -20.45
N SER A 67 -15.22 -14.38 -19.89
CA SER A 67 -15.83 -13.41 -18.96
C SER A 67 -15.17 -13.49 -17.59
N ASP A 68 -15.10 -12.36 -16.89
CA ASP A 68 -14.57 -12.34 -15.52
C ASP A 68 -15.45 -13.23 -14.60
N PRO A 69 -14.88 -14.21 -13.88
CA PRO A 69 -15.63 -15.09 -12.98
C PRO A 69 -16.35 -14.33 -11.85
N GLN A 70 -15.91 -13.10 -11.52
CA GLN A 70 -16.55 -12.25 -10.52
C GLN A 70 -17.49 -11.20 -11.13
N GLY A 71 -17.81 -11.28 -12.43
CA GLY A 71 -18.82 -10.44 -13.07
C GLY A 71 -18.37 -9.02 -13.45
N GLY A 72 -17.06 -8.73 -13.40
CA GLY A 72 -16.51 -7.41 -13.73
C GLY A 72 -16.91 -6.30 -12.75
N CYS A 73 -16.54 -5.06 -13.06
CA CYS A 73 -16.86 -3.87 -12.25
C CYS A 73 -17.51 -2.79 -13.11
N PHE A 74 -18.65 -2.26 -12.66
CA PHE A 74 -19.46 -1.26 -13.39
C PHE A 74 -19.32 0.17 -12.86
N CYS A 75 -18.19 0.48 -12.23
CA CYS A 75 -17.99 1.77 -11.57
C CYS A 75 -17.71 2.95 -12.51
N LEU A 76 -17.46 2.71 -13.81
CA LEU A 76 -17.06 3.73 -14.80
C LEU A 76 -15.85 4.57 -14.35
N ALA A 77 -14.88 3.94 -13.69
CA ALA A 77 -13.70 4.57 -13.08
C ALA A 77 -14.02 5.70 -12.08
N ARG A 78 -15.20 5.68 -11.44
CA ARG A 78 -15.57 6.63 -10.37
C ARG A 78 -15.12 6.20 -8.97
N ARG A 79 -15.01 4.89 -8.75
CA ARG A 79 -14.60 4.31 -7.47
C ARG A 79 -13.18 3.76 -7.49
N HIS A 80 -12.77 3.24 -8.64
CA HIS A 80 -11.42 2.72 -8.84
C HIS A 80 -10.74 3.48 -9.97
N ASP A 81 -9.42 3.40 -10.01
CA ASP A 81 -8.62 4.10 -11.00
C ASP A 81 -8.90 3.59 -12.41
N LEU A 82 -8.65 4.44 -13.39
CA LEU A 82 -8.78 4.07 -14.80
C LEU A 82 -7.78 2.96 -15.13
N SER A 83 -8.19 1.97 -15.91
CA SER A 83 -7.29 0.90 -16.34
C SER A 83 -6.11 1.49 -17.12
N PRO A 84 -4.86 1.19 -16.73
CA PRO A 84 -3.68 1.82 -17.34
C PRO A 84 -3.47 1.38 -18.79
N TYR A 85 -3.85 0.15 -19.14
CA TYR A 85 -3.59 -0.43 -20.46
C TYR A 85 -4.81 -0.37 -21.39
N ILE A 86 -6.03 -0.49 -20.85
CA ILE A 86 -7.28 -0.47 -21.65
C ILE A 86 -8.30 0.43 -20.95
N PRO A 87 -8.21 1.76 -21.10
CA PRO A 87 -9.11 2.69 -20.40
C PRO A 87 -10.56 2.61 -20.90
N MET A 88 -10.79 2.16 -22.14
CA MET A 88 -12.12 2.06 -22.72
C MET A 88 -12.25 0.86 -23.67
N CYS A 89 -13.45 0.28 -23.72
CA CYS A 89 -13.80 -0.72 -24.72
C CYS A 89 -14.01 -0.06 -26.09
N GLN A 90 -13.28 -0.51 -27.11
CA GLN A 90 -13.39 0.04 -28.47
C GLN A 90 -14.71 -0.33 -29.17
N SER A 91 -15.43 -1.36 -28.69
CA SER A 91 -16.68 -1.81 -29.31
C SER A 91 -17.90 -1.06 -28.79
N CYS A 92 -18.04 -0.89 -27.47
CA CYS A 92 -19.21 -0.24 -26.86
C CYS A 92 -18.92 1.11 -26.19
N GLY A 93 -17.65 1.52 -26.10
CA GLY A 93 -17.25 2.75 -25.42
C GLY A 93 -17.27 2.69 -23.89
N PHE A 94 -17.48 1.51 -23.28
CA PHE A 94 -17.51 1.37 -21.83
C PHE A 94 -16.15 1.70 -21.19
N ILE A 95 -16.15 2.56 -20.17
CA ILE A 95 -14.94 2.98 -19.44
C ILE A 95 -14.56 1.91 -18.43
N LEU A 96 -13.34 1.39 -18.53
CA LEU A 96 -12.84 0.28 -17.71
C LEU A 96 -11.92 0.81 -16.61
N CYS A 97 -12.15 0.35 -15.38
CA CYS A 97 -11.26 0.59 -14.26
C CYS A 97 -10.17 -0.50 -14.14
N ASP A 98 -9.18 -0.27 -13.29
CA ASP A 98 -8.10 -1.20 -12.93
C ASP A 98 -8.58 -2.62 -12.53
N VAL A 99 -9.74 -2.74 -11.88
CA VAL A 99 -10.37 -4.03 -11.52
C VAL A 99 -10.75 -4.85 -12.74
N ASN A 100 -11.06 -4.19 -13.86
CA ASN A 100 -11.41 -4.87 -15.10
C ASN A 100 -10.13 -5.24 -15.86
N HIS A 101 -9.68 -6.48 -15.68
CA HIS A 101 -8.43 -6.95 -16.23
C HIS A 101 -8.50 -7.10 -17.77
N PRO A 102 -7.45 -6.70 -18.52
CA PRO A 102 -7.43 -6.77 -20.00
C PRO A 102 -7.51 -8.20 -20.56
N ARG A 103 -7.30 -9.22 -19.72
CA ARG A 103 -7.40 -10.65 -20.12
C ARG A 103 -8.83 -11.12 -20.33
N TYR A 104 -9.80 -10.41 -19.76
CA TYR A 104 -11.21 -10.77 -19.78
C TYR A 104 -11.98 -9.98 -20.85
N SER A 105 -13.16 -10.47 -21.21
CA SER A 105 -14.09 -9.80 -22.10
C SER A 105 -14.71 -8.56 -21.45
N CYS A 106 -15.22 -7.64 -22.26
CA CYS A 106 -15.89 -6.44 -21.75
C CYS A 106 -17.13 -6.82 -20.92
N PRO A 107 -17.31 -6.28 -19.71
CA PRO A 107 -18.46 -6.62 -18.87
C PRO A 107 -19.79 -6.10 -19.44
N SER A 108 -19.77 -5.10 -20.33
CA SER A 108 -20.99 -4.52 -20.93
C SER A 108 -21.44 -5.24 -22.20
N CYS A 109 -20.54 -5.45 -23.17
CA CYS A 109 -20.89 -6.03 -24.48
C CYS A 109 -20.26 -7.41 -24.74
N GLN A 110 -19.51 -7.96 -23.78
CA GLN A 110 -18.85 -9.27 -23.86
C GLN A 110 -17.87 -9.42 -25.04
N THR A 111 -17.50 -8.30 -25.66
CA THR A 111 -16.51 -8.30 -26.75
C THR A 111 -15.11 -8.50 -26.18
N ASN A 112 -14.29 -9.23 -26.92
CA ASN A 112 -12.90 -9.44 -26.59
C ASN A 112 -12.11 -8.12 -26.64
N LEU A 113 -11.55 -7.69 -25.51
CA LEU A 113 -10.76 -6.47 -25.40
C LEU A 113 -9.42 -6.57 -26.15
N LEU A 114 -8.94 -7.79 -26.37
CA LEU A 114 -7.72 -8.12 -27.09
C LEU A 114 -7.98 -8.58 -28.53
N ALA A 115 -9.18 -8.32 -29.08
CA ALA A 115 -9.58 -8.81 -30.42
C ALA A 115 -8.61 -8.40 -31.53
N SER A 116 -8.02 -7.21 -31.45
CA SER A 116 -7.02 -6.75 -32.40
C SER A 116 -5.63 -7.21 -31.95
N SER A 117 -4.95 -7.99 -32.81
CA SER A 117 -3.56 -8.41 -32.59
C SER A 117 -2.63 -7.23 -32.33
N ARG A 118 -2.87 -6.09 -33.00
CA ARG A 118 -2.13 -4.85 -32.81
C ARG A 118 -2.30 -4.31 -31.39
N VAL A 119 -3.54 -4.28 -30.88
CA VAL A 119 -3.84 -3.81 -29.51
C VAL A 119 -3.18 -4.72 -28.48
N LYS A 120 -3.25 -6.04 -28.68
CA LYS A 120 -2.57 -7.01 -27.81
C LYS A 120 -1.05 -6.77 -27.79
N GLN A 121 -0.42 -6.58 -28.95
CA GLN A 121 1.01 -6.29 -29.06
C GLN A 121 1.39 -4.97 -28.39
N THR A 122 0.59 -3.90 -28.55
CA THR A 122 0.88 -2.61 -27.90
C THR A 122 0.85 -2.72 -26.38
N ILE A 123 -0.15 -3.42 -25.83
CA ILE A 123 -0.26 -3.63 -24.39
C ILE A 123 0.93 -4.46 -23.88
N MET A 124 1.29 -5.53 -24.60
CA MET A 124 2.45 -6.36 -24.25
C MET A 124 3.74 -5.55 -24.25
N SER A 125 3.97 -4.70 -25.26
CA SER A 125 5.15 -3.83 -25.31
C SER A 125 5.19 -2.80 -24.18
N GLN A 126 4.03 -2.26 -23.78
CA GLN A 126 3.93 -1.33 -22.66
C GLN A 126 4.32 -2.02 -21.36
N ILE A 127 3.75 -3.20 -21.07
CA ILE A 127 4.08 -3.98 -19.87
C ILE A 127 5.56 -4.39 -19.87
N GLU A 128 6.11 -4.81 -21.01
CA GLU A 128 7.53 -5.14 -21.14
C GLU A 128 8.43 -3.92 -20.86
N SER A 129 8.02 -2.73 -21.32
CA SER A 129 8.76 -1.48 -21.04
C SER A 129 8.69 -1.08 -19.56
N GLU A 130 7.53 -1.22 -18.92
CA GLU A 130 7.35 -0.95 -17.49
C GLU A 130 8.11 -1.96 -16.62
N LEU A 131 8.14 -3.23 -17.05
CA LEU A 131 8.94 -4.26 -16.41
C LEU A 131 10.44 -3.92 -16.50
N GLY A 132 10.92 -3.51 -17.68
CA GLY A 132 12.30 -3.04 -17.85
C GLY A 132 12.64 -1.84 -16.97
N ALA A 133 11.74 -0.85 -16.89
CA ALA A 133 11.92 0.34 -16.05
C ALA A 133 11.93 0.00 -14.55
N THR A 134 11.02 -0.87 -14.10
CA THR A 134 10.96 -1.29 -12.69
C THR A 134 12.17 -2.11 -12.28
N LEU A 135 12.66 -3.01 -13.13
CA LEU A 135 13.91 -3.72 -12.88
C LEU A 135 15.12 -2.79 -12.83
N ALA A 136 15.20 -1.78 -13.71
CA ALA A 136 16.28 -0.81 -13.70
C ALA A 136 16.32 -0.02 -12.38
N MET A 137 15.17 0.45 -11.89
CA MET A 137 15.06 1.13 -10.59
C MET A 137 15.47 0.23 -9.43
N GLU A 138 15.07 -1.06 -9.46
CA GLU A 138 15.47 -2.01 -8.41
C GLU A 138 16.97 -2.29 -8.40
N LEU A 139 17.62 -2.33 -9.57
CA LEU A 139 19.06 -2.51 -9.66
C LEU A 139 19.81 -1.28 -9.14
N GLU A 140 19.38 -0.09 -9.53
CA GLU A 140 19.95 1.17 -9.02
C GLU A 140 19.81 1.29 -7.50
N GLU A 141 18.64 0.94 -6.95
CA GLU A 141 18.41 0.96 -5.51
C GLU A 141 19.30 -0.05 -4.76
N LYS A 142 19.51 -1.24 -5.34
CA LYS A 142 20.45 -2.24 -4.80
C LYS A 142 21.88 -1.73 -4.82
N GLU A 143 22.34 -1.14 -5.90
CA GLU A 143 23.70 -0.58 -6.00
C GLU A 143 23.90 0.55 -4.99
N LYS A 144 22.94 1.46 -4.88
CA LYS A 144 22.96 2.56 -3.91
C LYS A 144 22.99 2.05 -2.47
N ALA A 145 22.21 1.03 -2.14
CA ALA A 145 22.20 0.41 -0.81
C ALA A 145 23.54 -0.27 -0.48
N LEU A 146 24.20 -0.90 -1.47
CA LEU A 146 25.53 -1.49 -1.29
C LEU A 146 26.59 -0.41 -1.06
N GLU A 147 26.56 0.69 -1.82
CA GLU A 147 27.46 1.82 -1.60
C GLU A 147 27.27 2.45 -0.22
N GLU A 148 26.03 2.64 0.22
CA GLU A 148 25.71 3.20 1.52
C GLU A 148 26.18 2.26 2.65
N ALA A 149 25.97 0.95 2.51
CA ALA A 149 26.46 -0.04 3.46
C ALA A 149 27.99 -0.06 3.55
N GLN A 150 28.70 0.09 2.42
CA GLN A 150 30.17 0.22 2.40
C GLN A 150 30.63 1.52 3.08
N LYS A 151 29.98 2.65 2.77
CA LYS A 151 30.24 3.94 3.42
C LYS A 151 29.99 3.86 4.93
N ALA A 152 28.94 3.19 5.37
CA ALA A 152 28.61 3.01 6.79
C ALA A 152 29.57 2.04 7.51
N ALA A 153 30.03 0.98 6.85
CA ALA A 153 31.01 0.04 7.42
C ALA A 153 32.43 0.66 7.51
N GLY A 154 32.79 1.51 6.54
CA GLY A 154 34.02 2.30 6.56
C GLY A 154 33.94 3.55 7.44
N ALA A 155 32.73 4.00 7.80
CA ALA A 155 32.54 5.06 8.77
C ALA A 155 32.92 4.56 10.16
N PHE A 156 34.03 5.07 10.68
CA PHE A 156 34.35 4.93 12.08
C PHE A 156 33.14 5.39 12.90
N PRO A 157 32.66 4.63 13.90
CA PRO A 157 31.54 5.06 14.73
C PRO A 157 31.83 6.47 15.21
N GLN A 158 31.06 7.46 14.74
CA GLN A 158 31.22 8.82 15.21
C GLN A 158 30.82 8.79 16.69
N LEU A 159 31.82 8.63 17.56
CA LEU A 159 31.67 8.93 18.96
C LEU A 159 31.16 10.36 19.00
N LEU A 160 29.96 10.54 19.55
CA LEU A 160 29.31 11.82 19.80
C LEU A 160 30.33 12.76 20.46
N ALA A 161 31.04 13.52 19.63
CA ALA A 161 31.85 14.62 20.07
C ALA A 161 30.85 15.66 20.56
N SER A 162 30.81 15.82 21.88
CA SER A 162 30.25 16.99 22.52
C SER A 162 30.97 18.22 21.99
N SER A 163 30.48 18.77 20.89
CA SER A 163 30.92 20.04 20.33
C SER A 163 29.67 20.82 19.95
N SER A 164 29.20 21.55 20.94
CA SER A 164 28.38 22.75 20.84
C SER A 164 28.67 23.56 19.58
N SER A 165 27.72 23.68 18.66
CA SER A 165 27.33 24.95 18.00
C SER A 165 26.17 24.74 17.02
N SER A 166 24.99 25.26 17.39
CA SER A 166 24.06 26.03 16.55
C SER A 166 23.87 25.62 15.07
N MET A 167 22.73 25.00 14.76
CA MET A 167 21.56 25.70 14.18
C MET A 167 20.40 24.70 14.07
N ALA A 168 19.35 24.92 14.85
CA ALA A 168 18.22 24.01 14.97
C ALA A 168 17.24 24.17 13.80
N GLN A 169 16.97 23.07 13.11
CA GLN A 169 15.73 22.83 12.37
C GLN A 169 15.02 21.66 13.07
N PRO A 170 13.69 21.73 13.35
CA PRO A 170 13.05 20.74 14.20
C PRO A 170 12.65 19.52 13.36
N THR A 171 13.26 18.37 13.64
CA THR A 171 12.71 17.06 13.28
C THR A 171 12.44 16.24 14.55
N PRO A 172 11.37 15.42 14.56
CA PRO A 172 10.88 14.77 15.77
C PRO A 172 11.81 13.66 16.25
N ALA A 173 11.98 13.60 17.57
CA ALA A 173 12.87 12.69 18.28
C ALA A 173 12.51 11.20 18.05
N PRO A 174 13.51 10.30 17.84
CA PRO A 174 13.29 8.86 17.93
C PRO A 174 13.10 8.41 19.40
N PRO A 175 12.30 7.37 19.67
CA PRO A 175 12.02 6.90 21.02
C PRO A 175 13.27 6.31 21.69
N ALA A 176 13.45 6.65 22.97
CA ALA A 176 14.54 6.20 23.83
C ALA A 176 14.62 4.66 23.87
N GLN A 177 15.76 4.10 23.46
CA GLN A 177 16.04 2.68 23.64
C GLN A 177 16.29 2.36 25.13
N PRO A 178 15.69 1.29 25.67
CA PRO A 178 15.90 0.91 27.06
C PRO A 178 17.33 0.39 27.26
N GLN A 179 18.12 1.09 28.07
CA GLN A 179 19.45 0.66 28.47
C GLN A 179 19.34 -0.61 29.33
N THR A 180 19.90 -1.71 28.84
CA THR A 180 19.95 -2.98 29.58
C THR A 180 21.27 -3.03 30.36
N HIS A 181 21.20 -2.82 31.68
CA HIS A 181 22.36 -2.94 32.55
C HIS A 181 22.69 -4.42 32.79
N LYS A 182 23.79 -4.90 32.22
CA LYS A 182 24.32 -6.24 32.49
C LYS A 182 25.33 -6.15 33.63
N VAL A 183 24.93 -6.59 34.81
CA VAL A 183 25.80 -6.66 35.98
C VAL A 183 26.43 -8.04 36.04
N LEU A 184 27.75 -8.10 35.88
CA LEU A 184 28.54 -9.32 36.06
C LEU A 184 28.94 -9.43 37.53
N SER A 185 28.38 -10.41 38.25
CA SER A 185 28.76 -10.68 39.63
C SER A 185 29.74 -11.85 39.68
N LEU A 186 30.92 -11.61 40.25
CA LEU A 186 31.94 -12.62 40.51
C LEU A 186 31.82 -13.06 41.98
N GLN A 187 31.14 -14.17 42.23
CA GLN A 187 31.11 -14.75 43.57
C GLN A 187 32.37 -15.59 43.80
N SER A 188 33.28 -15.10 44.64
CA SER A 188 34.47 -15.83 45.08
C SER A 188 34.18 -16.59 46.38
N THR A 189 33.54 -17.75 46.28
CA THR A 189 33.43 -18.68 47.42
C THR A 189 34.19 -19.96 47.11
N GLY A 190 35.39 -20.09 47.68
CA GLY A 190 36.08 -21.37 47.87
C GLY A 190 36.98 -21.87 46.73
N LYS A 191 38.13 -22.46 47.10
CA LYS A 191 39.19 -23.00 46.24
C LYS A 191 38.73 -24.17 45.36
N LYS A 192 38.06 -23.89 44.23
CA LYS A 192 38.09 -24.58 42.92
C LYS A 192 36.80 -24.24 42.17
N SER A 193 36.94 -23.62 41.00
CA SER A 193 35.90 -23.12 40.09
C SER A 193 35.33 -21.73 40.42
N ARG A 194 35.76 -20.72 39.64
CA ARG A 194 35.07 -19.44 39.52
C ARG A 194 33.89 -19.65 38.57
N ARG A 195 32.66 -19.65 39.08
CA ARG A 195 31.46 -19.55 38.24
C ARG A 195 31.10 -18.08 38.07
N VAL A 196 31.09 -17.63 36.82
CA VAL A 196 30.59 -16.31 36.44
C VAL A 196 29.08 -16.45 36.23
N ILE A 197 28.28 -15.81 37.07
CA ILE A 197 26.83 -15.79 36.93
C ILE A 197 26.46 -14.44 36.31
N VAL A 198 25.90 -14.47 35.12
CA VAL A 198 25.41 -13.28 34.42
C VAL A 198 23.94 -13.11 34.75
N SER A 199 23.62 -12.22 35.69
CA SER A 199 22.26 -11.88 36.07
C SER A 199 21.80 -10.68 35.24
N SER A 200 21.03 -10.91 34.17
CA SER A 200 20.37 -9.83 33.43
C SER A 200 19.03 -9.52 34.08
N TYR A 201 18.93 -8.40 34.79
CA TYR A 201 17.65 -7.85 35.25
C TYR A 201 17.09 -6.99 34.12
N THR A 202 16.10 -7.51 33.40
CA THR A 202 15.33 -6.72 32.43
C THR A 202 14.04 -6.29 33.13
N THR A 203 13.93 -5.01 33.45
CA THR A 203 12.67 -4.42 33.92
C THR A 203 11.85 -4.06 32.68
N THR A 204 11.19 -5.06 32.09
CA THR A 204 10.25 -4.83 30.99
C THR A 204 8.80 -4.98 31.50
N PRO A 205 7.90 -4.01 31.25
CA PRO A 205 6.46 -4.23 31.40
C PRO A 205 6.00 -5.41 30.50
N PRO A 206 4.86 -6.06 30.79
CA PRO A 206 4.40 -7.24 30.08
C PRO A 206 4.33 -6.99 28.57
N PRO A 207 4.66 -7.99 27.73
CA PRO A 207 4.73 -7.80 26.29
C PRO A 207 3.32 -7.51 25.76
N GLN A 208 3.06 -6.25 25.42
CA GLN A 208 2.05 -5.93 24.43
C GLN A 208 2.43 -6.70 23.17
N SER A 209 1.56 -7.63 22.78
CA SER A 209 1.40 -8.21 21.45
C SER A 209 2.55 -7.93 20.49
N ARG A 210 3.42 -8.93 20.31
CA ARG A 210 4.32 -8.98 19.16
C ARG A 210 3.49 -8.73 17.89
N PRO A 211 3.85 -7.80 17.00
CA PRO A 211 3.30 -7.82 15.66
C PRO A 211 3.76 -9.12 15.01
N ASP A 212 2.82 -9.84 14.43
CA ASP A 212 3.04 -11.10 13.75
C ASP A 212 3.88 -10.85 12.48
N SER A 213 5.20 -10.75 12.65
CA SER A 213 6.15 -10.70 11.54
C SER A 213 6.40 -12.12 11.05
N ARG A 214 5.35 -12.76 10.51
CA ARG A 214 5.41 -14.04 9.82
C ARG A 214 4.57 -13.92 8.55
N ASN A 215 5.24 -14.05 7.41
CA ASN A 215 4.64 -14.20 6.08
C ASN A 215 3.72 -13.06 5.62
N SER A 216 4.30 -11.89 5.34
CA SER A 216 3.69 -10.94 4.41
C SER A 216 3.75 -11.43 2.94
N ASN A 217 3.69 -12.74 2.67
CA ASN A 217 3.56 -13.27 1.30
C ASN A 217 2.14 -13.75 1.00
N ASP A 218 1.24 -13.77 1.99
CA ASP A 218 -0.17 -14.16 1.85
C ASP A 218 -1.09 -13.06 2.40
N LEU A 219 -0.84 -11.80 2.06
CA LEU A 219 -1.97 -10.87 1.94
C LEU A 219 -2.71 -11.31 0.68
N ALA A 220 -3.60 -12.28 0.88
CA ALA A 220 -4.69 -12.57 -0.04
C ALA A 220 -5.21 -11.23 -0.57
N ASP A 221 -5.29 -11.09 -1.90
CA ASP A 221 -5.94 -9.96 -2.56
C ASP A 221 -7.20 -9.63 -1.75
N GLU A 222 -7.16 -8.52 -1.02
CA GLU A 222 -8.33 -8.04 -0.32
C GLU A 222 -9.43 -7.93 -1.37
N PRO A 223 -10.64 -8.47 -1.12
CA PRO A 223 -11.69 -8.48 -2.14
C PRO A 223 -11.97 -7.03 -2.54
N VAL A 224 -11.51 -6.65 -3.73
CA VAL A 224 -11.70 -5.29 -4.23
C VAL A 224 -13.21 -5.06 -4.39
N ASP A 225 -13.70 -3.97 -3.82
CA ASP A 225 -15.13 -3.62 -3.77
C ASP A 225 -15.72 -3.39 -5.18
N ARG A 226 -16.20 -4.47 -5.81
CA ARG A 226 -16.80 -4.41 -7.16
C ARG A 226 -18.16 -3.73 -7.12
N VAL A 227 -18.36 -2.78 -8.03
CA VAL A 227 -19.69 -2.20 -8.25
C VAL A 227 -20.50 -3.16 -9.11
N PRO A 228 -21.66 -3.64 -8.62
CA PRO A 228 -22.48 -4.60 -9.34
C PRO A 228 -23.06 -3.98 -10.62
N HIS A 229 -23.47 -4.84 -11.55
CA HIS A 229 -24.14 -4.42 -12.77
C HIS A 229 -25.40 -3.60 -12.43
N PRO A 230 -25.62 -2.43 -13.08
CA PRO A 230 -26.88 -1.72 -12.94
C PRO A 230 -28.07 -2.65 -13.28
N PRO A 231 -29.22 -2.47 -12.61
CA PRO A 231 -30.42 -3.23 -12.93
C PRO A 231 -30.81 -3.00 -14.40
N LEU A 232 -31.16 -4.08 -15.10
CA LEU A 232 -31.53 -4.06 -16.52
C LEU A 232 -32.77 -3.20 -16.77
N GLU A 233 -33.70 -3.20 -15.81
CA GLU A 233 -34.89 -2.37 -15.87
C GLU A 233 -34.61 -1.05 -15.14
N PRO A 234 -34.67 0.10 -15.85
CA PRO A 234 -34.65 1.36 -15.17
C PRO A 234 -35.87 1.43 -14.26
N ILE A 235 -35.67 1.94 -13.05
CA ILE A 235 -36.76 2.20 -12.12
C ILE A 235 -37.65 3.25 -12.78
N HIS A 236 -38.75 2.79 -13.35
CA HIS A 236 -39.78 3.62 -13.95
C HIS A 236 -40.94 3.72 -12.97
N SER A 237 -41.61 4.87 -12.97
CA SER A 237 -42.87 4.97 -12.25
C SER A 237 -43.92 4.14 -12.99
N PRO A 238 -44.62 3.20 -12.34
CA PRO A 238 -45.69 2.45 -12.98
C PRO A 238 -46.88 3.35 -13.34
N ASN A 239 -46.98 4.51 -12.71
CA ASN A 239 -48.06 5.46 -12.93
C ASN A 239 -47.67 6.48 -14.02
N PRO A 240 -48.53 6.73 -15.02
CA PRO A 240 -48.36 7.86 -15.92
C PRO A 240 -48.54 9.19 -15.16
N PRO A 241 -47.98 10.30 -15.68
CA PRO A 241 -48.22 11.62 -15.12
C PRO A 241 -49.71 11.93 -15.09
N LYS A 242 -50.26 12.13 -13.88
CA LYS A 242 -51.69 12.43 -13.69
C LYS A 242 -52.07 13.82 -14.23
N SER A 243 -51.09 14.70 -14.42
CA SER A 243 -51.32 16.07 -14.85
C SER A 243 -50.54 16.41 -16.12
N GLN A 244 -51.24 16.81 -17.18
CA GLN A 244 -50.62 17.35 -18.40
C GLN A 244 -49.84 18.64 -18.13
N SER A 245 -50.15 19.35 -17.04
CA SER A 245 -49.42 20.55 -16.62
C SER A 245 -48.03 20.28 -16.06
N ARG A 246 -47.70 19.03 -15.68
CA ARG A 246 -46.41 18.66 -15.10
C ARG A 246 -45.91 17.32 -15.68
N PRO A 247 -45.53 17.30 -16.97
CA PRO A 247 -45.01 16.10 -17.60
C PRO A 247 -43.69 15.60 -16.98
N TRP A 248 -42.99 16.47 -16.24
CA TRP A 248 -41.73 16.19 -15.55
C TRP A 248 -41.90 15.86 -14.05
N GLU A 249 -43.09 15.48 -13.62
CA GLU A 249 -43.35 15.09 -12.24
C GLU A 249 -42.64 13.76 -11.91
N ASN A 250 -41.69 13.79 -10.97
CA ASN A 250 -40.99 12.59 -10.51
C ASN A 250 -41.92 11.72 -9.66
N LEU A 251 -42.46 10.66 -10.26
CA LEU A 251 -43.40 9.73 -9.61
C LEU A 251 -42.70 8.56 -8.88
N ILE A 252 -41.36 8.53 -8.87
CA ILE A 252 -40.56 7.39 -8.41
C ILE A 252 -40.49 7.28 -6.87
N HIS A 253 -40.60 8.40 -6.11
CA HIS A 253 -40.37 8.41 -4.65
C HIS A 253 -41.40 9.20 -3.82
N GLY A 254 -42.66 9.24 -4.24
CA GLY A 254 -43.66 10.10 -3.59
C GLY A 254 -43.30 11.58 -3.74
N ALA A 255 -44.17 12.48 -3.26
CA ALA A 255 -44.00 13.92 -3.48
C ALA A 255 -42.72 14.46 -2.80
N VAL A 256 -41.62 14.50 -3.55
CA VAL A 256 -40.39 15.20 -3.11
C VAL A 256 -40.70 16.69 -3.11
N SER A 257 -40.99 17.23 -1.92
CA SER A 257 -41.16 18.67 -1.74
C SER A 257 -39.78 19.33 -1.83
N TYR A 258 -39.57 20.17 -2.84
CA TYR A 258 -38.38 21.01 -2.92
C TYR A 258 -38.34 21.89 -1.67
N LYS A 259 -37.38 21.63 -0.78
CA LYS A 259 -37.02 22.56 0.28
C LYS A 259 -36.04 23.57 -0.33
N PRO A 260 -36.46 24.82 -0.59
CA PRO A 260 -35.51 25.85 -1.01
C PRO A 260 -34.40 25.94 0.03
N GLN A 261 -33.16 25.98 -0.43
CA GLN A 261 -32.05 26.27 0.47
C GLN A 261 -32.29 27.65 1.09
N PRO A 262 -32.17 27.81 2.42
CA PRO A 262 -32.25 29.11 3.05
C PRO A 262 -31.20 30.01 2.39
N ARG A 263 -31.64 31.18 1.92
CA ARG A 263 -30.69 32.19 1.43
C ARG A 263 -29.84 32.62 2.62
N LEU A 264 -28.52 32.68 2.42
CA LEU A 264 -27.55 33.09 3.44
C LEU A 264 -27.78 34.54 3.95
N ASP A 265 -28.67 35.30 3.30
CA ASP A 265 -29.00 36.68 3.65
C ASP A 265 -30.17 36.80 4.66
N ASP A 266 -30.82 35.69 5.05
CA ASP A 266 -32.02 35.69 5.91
C ASP A 266 -31.72 35.52 7.41
N ASP A 267 -30.45 35.61 7.82
CA ASP A 267 -30.03 35.42 9.22
C ASP A 267 -30.03 36.70 10.06
N THR A 268 -30.70 37.77 9.62
CA THR A 268 -30.83 38.97 10.44
C THR A 268 -32.15 39.69 10.20
N SER A 269 -33.24 39.20 10.80
CA SER A 269 -34.06 39.99 11.74
C SER A 269 -35.43 39.38 12.01
N LYS A 270 -35.78 39.42 13.29
CA LYS A 270 -37.04 39.02 13.90
C LYS A 270 -38.26 39.65 13.19
N GLY A 271 -39.28 38.85 12.88
CA GLY A 271 -40.66 39.33 12.78
C GLY A 271 -41.63 38.42 11.99
N PRO A 272 -42.82 38.11 12.52
CA PRO A 272 -43.86 37.40 11.78
C PRO A 272 -44.55 38.38 10.81
N SER A 273 -44.11 38.43 9.55
CA SER A 273 -44.76 39.26 8.54
C SER A 273 -45.83 38.48 7.77
N THR A 274 -47.06 38.96 7.90
CA THR A 274 -48.29 38.51 7.23
C THR A 274 -48.23 38.58 5.70
N PRO A 275 -48.98 37.74 4.97
CA PRO A 275 -48.95 37.69 3.51
C PRO A 275 -49.58 38.92 2.87
N ARG A 276 -48.78 39.67 2.10
CA ARG A 276 -49.18 40.89 1.39
C ARG A 276 -50.04 40.53 0.16
N ARG A 277 -51.36 40.61 0.36
CA ARG A 277 -52.42 40.48 -0.64
C ARG A 277 -52.26 41.54 -1.74
N ARG A 278 -51.77 41.17 -2.93
CA ARG A 278 -51.74 42.07 -4.11
C ARG A 278 -53.17 42.25 -4.65
N ARG A 279 -53.74 43.43 -4.42
CA ARG A 279 -55.03 43.88 -4.96
C ARG A 279 -54.92 44.14 -6.46
N LYS A 280 -55.63 43.32 -7.24
CA LYS A 280 -56.60 43.67 -8.30
C LYS A 280 -56.61 45.15 -8.73
N ALA A 281 -56.12 45.45 -9.93
CA ALA A 281 -56.52 46.62 -10.71
C ALA A 281 -57.34 46.14 -11.91
N LYS A 282 -58.61 46.51 -11.89
CA LYS A 282 -59.66 46.25 -12.87
C LYS A 282 -59.81 47.54 -13.67
N GLY A 283 -59.44 47.54 -14.95
CA GLY A 283 -59.74 48.62 -15.89
C GLY A 283 -60.61 48.05 -17.01
N LYS A 284 -61.90 48.40 -17.00
CA LYS A 284 -62.90 48.05 -18.01
C LYS A 284 -63.75 49.31 -18.21
N GLU A 285 -63.59 49.99 -19.34
CA GLU A 285 -64.59 50.85 -20.01
C GLU A 285 -64.23 50.78 -21.51
N ASN A 286 -64.94 50.05 -22.38
CA ASN A 286 -66.27 50.21 -23.01
C ASN A 286 -66.40 51.35 -24.04
N GLU A 287 -67.06 50.99 -25.16
CA GLU A 287 -67.76 51.81 -26.18
C GLU A 287 -66.90 52.66 -27.14
N SER A 288 -67.21 52.81 -28.43
CA SER A 288 -68.30 52.33 -29.30
C SER A 288 -68.01 52.77 -30.75
N ALA A 289 -68.59 52.04 -31.71
CA ALA A 289 -69.06 52.51 -33.02
C ALA A 289 -68.08 53.19 -33.99
N SER A 290 -67.69 52.48 -35.06
CA SER A 290 -68.25 52.62 -36.42
C SER A 290 -67.65 51.56 -37.35
#